data_AF-A0A970EZ05-F1
#
_entry.id   AF-A0A970EZ05-F1
#
_cell.length_a   1.000
_cell.length_b   1.000
_cell.length_c   1.000
_cell.angle_alpha   90.00
_cell.angle_beta   90.00
_cell.angle_gamma   90.00
#
_symmetry.space_group_name_H-M   'P 1'
#
loop_
_entity.id
_entity.type
_entity.pdbx_description
1 polymer ?
#
loop_
_entity_poly.entity_id
_entity_poly.type
_entity_poly.pdbx_seq_one_letter_code
_entity_poly.pdbx_strand_id
1 'polypeptide(L)'
;MSIDYYNGTGWQRLKCFQDHTTLFDGRTDGNITIRFTCPDDWMPSAAGGYMGRAIRIRVVQADNCYLLPCVHKAPEIRDLKISYSYFDERKKPQRLRRICGTQVSELTVQMLSEKPFTVFSPLPYAANALYLGFDRKFEGSPICIFFNVEENVYFKSSPISFEYSSPSGFKGMKVIDTTNNMSGVGTVTFIPPSDMTRLTIEGKSCYWIRLTDEKGVYNDPNRYHAYIKDIIHSAGGTAKYIRLQVKYIEPDHIYKNIIN
;
A
#
# COMPACT_ATOMS: atom_id res chain seq x y z
N MET A 1 -1.96 -24.56 8.43
CA MET A 1 -2.51 -23.19 8.30
C MET A 1 -3.75 -22.99 9.17
N SER A 2 -4.26 -21.77 9.32
CA SER A 2 -5.54 -21.45 9.97
C SER A 2 -6.41 -20.55 9.10
N ILE A 3 -7.72 -20.78 9.14
CA ILE A 3 -8.73 -19.88 8.59
C ILE A 3 -9.49 -19.36 9.79
N ASP A 4 -9.51 -18.04 9.99
CA ASP A 4 -10.02 -17.40 11.19
C ASP A 4 -11.03 -16.29 10.84
N TYR A 5 -11.95 -16.00 11.77
CA TYR A 5 -12.86 -14.85 11.75
C TYR A 5 -12.76 -14.10 13.09
N TYR A 6 -13.24 -12.86 13.13
CA TYR A 6 -13.25 -12.07 14.36
C TYR A 6 -14.65 -12.01 14.97
N ASN A 7 -14.75 -12.25 16.28
CA ASN A 7 -16.04 -12.30 16.98
C ASN A 7 -16.27 -11.14 17.97
N GLY A 8 -15.46 -10.09 17.92
CA GLY A 8 -15.54 -8.95 18.84
C GLY A 8 -14.61 -9.07 20.06
N THR A 9 -14.19 -10.28 20.44
CA THR A 9 -13.22 -10.49 21.53
C THR A 9 -11.86 -10.89 21.01
N GLY A 10 -11.81 -11.64 19.90
CA GLY A 10 -10.58 -12.15 19.34
C GLY A 10 -10.78 -12.85 18.00
N TRP A 11 -9.68 -13.29 17.41
CA TRP A 11 -9.69 -14.12 16.21
C TRP A 11 -9.95 -15.57 16.60
N GLN A 12 -11.05 -16.13 16.10
CA GLN A 12 -11.48 -17.50 16.32
C GLN A 12 -11.30 -18.32 15.05
N ARG A 13 -10.97 -19.61 15.21
CA ARG A 13 -10.86 -20.53 14.07
C ARG A 13 -12.23 -20.74 13.42
N LEU A 14 -12.31 -20.52 12.11
CA LEU A 14 -13.49 -20.76 11.30
C LEU A 14 -13.67 -22.26 11.06
N LYS A 15 -14.82 -22.80 11.44
CA LYS A 15 -15.16 -24.21 11.22
C LYS A 15 -15.60 -24.40 9.76
N CYS A 16 -14.69 -24.95 8.96
CA CYS A 16 -14.96 -25.31 7.57
C CYS A 16 -15.51 -26.74 7.47
N PHE A 17 -16.28 -27.02 6.42
CA PHE A 17 -16.82 -28.35 6.14
C PHE A 17 -15.76 -29.34 5.64
N GLN A 18 -14.67 -28.82 5.09
CA GLN A 18 -13.50 -29.58 4.67
C GLN A 18 -12.32 -29.20 5.58
N ASP A 19 -11.41 -30.15 5.81
CA ASP A 19 -10.12 -29.82 6.41
C ASP A 19 -9.22 -29.15 5.37
N HIS A 20 -8.60 -28.05 5.77
CA HIS A 20 -7.69 -27.27 4.95
C HIS A 20 -6.37 -26.99 5.67
N THR A 21 -6.06 -27.70 6.76
CA THR A 21 -4.84 -27.46 7.55
C THR A 21 -3.56 -27.55 6.72
N THR A 22 -3.54 -28.39 5.68
CA THR A 22 -2.39 -28.66 4.79
C THR A 22 -2.40 -27.87 3.47
N LEU A 23 -3.34 -26.94 3.26
CA LEU A 23 -3.52 -26.25 1.98
C LEU A 23 -2.24 -25.59 1.42
N PHE A 24 -1.34 -25.14 2.28
CA PHE A 24 -0.08 -24.47 1.89
C PHE A 24 1.17 -25.28 2.25
N ASP A 25 1.08 -26.61 2.31
CA ASP A 25 2.23 -27.48 2.56
C ASP A 25 3.05 -27.82 1.29
N GLY A 26 2.67 -27.26 0.13
CA GLY A 26 3.31 -27.49 -1.16
C GLY A 26 2.90 -28.78 -1.87
N ARG A 27 1.94 -29.54 -1.32
CA ARG A 27 1.41 -30.78 -1.94
C ARG A 27 0.04 -30.60 -2.56
N THR A 28 -0.58 -29.45 -2.33
CA THR A 28 -1.96 -29.16 -2.75
C THR A 28 -1.94 -28.19 -3.93
N ASP A 29 -2.25 -28.71 -5.12
CA ASP A 29 -2.44 -27.92 -6.35
C ASP A 29 -3.85 -28.11 -6.91
N GLY A 30 -4.36 -27.10 -7.63
CA GLY A 30 -5.62 -27.15 -8.37
C GLY A 30 -6.79 -26.43 -7.70
N ASN A 31 -8.01 -26.85 -8.04
CA ASN A 31 -9.23 -26.18 -7.60
C ASN A 31 -9.58 -26.52 -6.15
N ILE A 32 -9.54 -25.53 -5.27
CA ILE A 32 -9.86 -25.68 -3.85
C ILE A 32 -11.17 -24.96 -3.53
N THR A 33 -12.07 -25.67 -2.82
CA THR A 33 -13.34 -25.11 -2.34
C THR A 33 -13.34 -25.07 -0.82
N ILE A 34 -13.47 -23.87 -0.25
CA ILE A 34 -13.63 -23.66 1.19
C ILE A 34 -15.11 -23.37 1.45
N ARG A 35 -15.77 -24.22 2.24
CA ARG A 35 -17.18 -24.04 2.64
C ARG A 35 -17.31 -23.96 4.15
N PHE A 36 -18.13 -23.05 4.63
CA PHE A 36 -18.43 -22.87 6.05
C PHE A 36 -19.81 -22.19 6.19
N THR A 37 -20.39 -22.29 7.38
CA THR A 37 -21.56 -21.48 7.75
C THR A 37 -21.07 -20.18 8.38
N CYS A 38 -21.61 -19.04 7.94
CA CYS A 38 -21.27 -17.74 8.53
C CYS A 38 -21.54 -17.77 10.04
N PRO A 39 -20.54 -17.50 10.91
CA PRO A 39 -20.76 -17.46 12.35
C PRO A 39 -21.72 -16.34 12.75
N ASP A 40 -22.63 -16.64 13.69
CA ASP A 40 -23.63 -15.67 14.17
C ASP A 40 -22.99 -14.49 14.91
N ASP A 41 -21.85 -14.73 15.55
CA ASP A 41 -21.06 -13.74 16.28
C ASP A 41 -19.99 -13.04 15.42
N TRP A 42 -20.06 -13.16 14.08
CA TRP A 42 -19.06 -12.53 13.21
C TRP A 42 -19.17 -11.00 13.26
N MET A 43 -18.13 -10.36 13.81
CA MET A 43 -18.03 -8.91 13.96
C MET A 43 -16.94 -8.29 13.07
N PRO A 44 -17.06 -6.99 12.75
CA PRO A 44 -15.98 -6.25 12.11
C PRO A 44 -14.70 -6.22 12.95
N SER A 45 -13.54 -6.27 12.31
CA SER A 45 -12.22 -6.13 12.93
C SER A 45 -11.44 -4.99 12.30
N ALA A 46 -10.61 -4.31 13.10
CA ALA A 46 -9.53 -3.46 12.61
C ALA A 46 -8.34 -4.34 12.22
N ALA A 47 -7.97 -4.39 10.94
CA ALA A 47 -6.80 -5.12 10.48
C ALA A 47 -6.09 -4.34 9.36
N GLY A 48 -4.85 -3.90 9.60
CA GLY A 48 -4.05 -3.20 8.58
C GLY A 48 -4.72 -1.94 8.00
N GLY A 49 -5.49 -1.21 8.80
CA GLY A 49 -6.26 -0.03 8.35
C GLY A 49 -7.62 -0.34 7.70
N TYR A 50 -7.96 -1.61 7.50
CA TYR A 50 -9.31 -2.03 7.12
C TYR A 50 -10.22 -2.14 8.35
N MET A 51 -11.43 -1.58 8.25
CA MET A 51 -12.51 -1.72 9.22
C MET A 51 -13.69 -2.45 8.58
N GLY A 52 -13.89 -3.72 8.92
CA GLY A 52 -14.95 -4.53 8.36
C GLY A 52 -14.85 -6.00 8.74
N ARG A 53 -15.77 -6.84 8.25
CA ARG A 53 -15.72 -8.29 8.45
C ARG A 53 -14.71 -8.90 7.47
N ALA A 54 -13.77 -9.68 7.98
CA ALA A 54 -12.76 -10.35 7.17
C ALA A 54 -12.65 -11.83 7.56
N ILE A 55 -12.32 -12.65 6.56
CA ILE A 55 -11.76 -13.99 6.76
C ILE A 55 -10.26 -13.83 6.69
N ARG A 56 -9.54 -14.29 7.72
CA ARG A 56 -8.09 -14.28 7.75
C ARG A 56 -7.58 -15.68 7.48
N ILE A 57 -6.83 -15.85 6.40
CA ILE A 57 -6.11 -17.09 6.11
C ILE A 57 -4.65 -16.87 6.51
N ARG A 58 -4.11 -17.73 7.36
CA ARG A 58 -2.78 -17.57 7.96
C ARG A 58 -1.96 -18.86 7.90
N VAL A 59 -0.71 -18.74 7.45
CA VAL A 59 0.30 -19.78 7.66
C VAL A 59 0.72 -19.73 9.14
N VAL A 60 0.47 -20.80 9.88
CA VAL A 60 0.70 -20.86 11.34
C VAL A 60 2.15 -21.21 11.65
N GLN A 61 2.74 -22.08 10.82
CA GLN A 61 4.09 -22.58 10.92
C GLN A 61 4.60 -22.81 9.50
N ALA A 62 5.86 -22.50 9.28
CA ALA A 62 6.60 -22.85 8.09
C ALA A 62 7.94 -23.45 8.53
N ASP A 63 8.25 -24.66 8.08
CA ASP A 63 9.51 -25.31 8.42
C ASP A 63 10.65 -24.65 7.64
N ASN A 64 11.84 -24.62 8.24
CA ASN A 64 13.07 -24.11 7.62
C ASN A 64 13.01 -22.64 7.14
N CYS A 65 12.02 -21.86 7.58
CA CYS A 65 11.81 -20.48 7.14
C CYS A 65 12.93 -19.49 7.53
N TYR A 66 13.87 -19.92 8.38
CA TYR A 66 15.02 -19.11 8.81
C TYR A 66 16.37 -19.66 8.29
N LEU A 67 16.37 -20.76 7.51
CA LEU A 67 17.61 -21.33 6.96
C LEU A 67 17.97 -20.66 5.63
N LEU A 68 19.16 -20.06 5.57
CA LEU A 68 19.67 -19.45 4.34
C LEU A 68 20.44 -20.49 3.48
N PRO A 69 20.27 -20.48 2.15
CA PRO A 69 19.33 -19.65 1.37
C PRO A 69 17.89 -20.19 1.46
N CYS A 70 16.93 -19.35 1.87
CA CYS A 70 15.50 -19.68 1.85
C CYS A 70 14.84 -18.97 0.66
N VAL A 71 14.10 -19.71 -0.17
CA VAL A 71 13.21 -19.12 -1.18
C VAL A 71 11.78 -19.31 -0.71
N HIS A 72 11.14 -18.23 -0.25
CA HIS A 72 9.73 -18.27 0.13
C HIS A 72 8.84 -18.30 -1.11
N LYS A 73 8.00 -19.33 -1.23
CA LYS A 73 6.92 -19.37 -2.23
C LYS A 73 5.64 -18.86 -1.59
N ALA A 74 5.16 -17.70 -2.03
CA ALA A 74 3.84 -17.21 -1.65
C ALA A 74 2.75 -18.02 -2.36
N PRO A 75 1.58 -18.25 -1.73
CA PRO A 75 0.47 -18.91 -2.40
C PRO A 75 -0.08 -18.04 -3.52
N GLU A 76 -0.25 -18.64 -4.70
CA GLU A 76 -0.90 -18.01 -5.85
C GLU A 76 -2.38 -18.42 -5.90
N ILE A 77 -3.28 -17.44 -5.92
CA ILE A 77 -4.72 -17.68 -6.05
C ILE A 77 -5.15 -17.23 -7.43
N ARG A 78 -5.65 -18.17 -8.25
CA ARG A 78 -6.28 -17.89 -9.54
C ARG A 78 -7.77 -18.20 -9.49
N ASP A 79 -8.54 -17.52 -10.32
CA ASP A 79 -9.97 -17.79 -10.55
C ASP A 79 -10.83 -17.85 -9.26
N LEU A 80 -10.55 -16.97 -8.29
CA LEU A 80 -11.28 -16.91 -7.03
C LEU A 80 -12.80 -16.70 -7.27
N LYS A 81 -13.59 -17.68 -6.86
CA LYS A 81 -15.06 -17.62 -6.88
C LYS A 81 -15.58 -17.53 -5.45
N ILE A 82 -16.43 -16.54 -5.20
CA ILE A 82 -17.11 -16.37 -3.91
C ILE A 82 -18.60 -16.53 -4.14
N SER A 83 -19.22 -17.42 -3.37
CA SER A 83 -20.66 -17.55 -3.28
C SER A 83 -21.07 -17.57 -1.81
N TYR A 84 -22.25 -17.04 -1.54
CA TYR A 84 -22.92 -17.18 -0.26
C TYR A 84 -24.40 -17.44 -0.53
N SER A 85 -25.04 -18.22 0.33
CA SER A 85 -26.47 -18.45 0.31
C SER A 85 -27.01 -18.14 1.70
N TYR A 86 -28.10 -17.38 1.76
CA TYR A 86 -28.97 -17.45 2.92
C TYR A 86 -29.78 -18.75 2.82
N PHE A 87 -30.42 -19.20 3.90
CA PHE A 87 -31.32 -20.35 3.85
C PHE A 87 -32.52 -20.13 2.88
N ASP A 88 -32.73 -18.88 2.42
CA ASP A 88 -33.71 -18.46 1.42
C ASP A 88 -33.12 -18.20 0.02
N GLU A 89 -33.98 -17.82 -0.93
CA GLU A 89 -33.63 -17.47 -2.31
C GLU A 89 -32.37 -16.60 -2.46
N ARG A 90 -31.59 -16.91 -3.50
CA ARG A 90 -30.31 -16.25 -3.82
C ARG A 90 -30.51 -14.75 -4.03
N LYS A 91 -30.03 -13.93 -3.09
CA LYS A 91 -30.07 -12.46 -3.21
C LYS A 91 -28.90 -11.94 -4.07
N LYS A 92 -29.20 -11.13 -5.08
CA LYS A 92 -28.18 -10.39 -5.85
C LYS A 92 -27.62 -9.26 -4.98
N PRO A 93 -26.30 -8.96 -5.03
CA PRO A 93 -25.76 -7.80 -4.33
C PRO A 93 -26.44 -6.52 -4.83
N GLN A 94 -26.74 -5.59 -3.92
CA GLN A 94 -27.38 -4.31 -4.27
C GLN A 94 -26.39 -3.30 -4.84
N ARG A 95 -25.11 -3.42 -4.46
CA ARG A 95 -24.07 -2.47 -4.82
C ARG A 95 -22.70 -3.14 -4.85
N LEU A 96 -21.88 -2.80 -5.84
CA LEU A 96 -20.48 -3.15 -5.90
C LEU A 96 -19.63 -1.90 -6.13
N ARG A 97 -18.67 -1.67 -5.23
CA ARG A 97 -17.66 -0.60 -5.38
C ARG A 97 -16.27 -1.21 -5.41
N ARG A 98 -15.43 -0.71 -6.31
CA ARG A 98 -13.99 -1.00 -6.31
C ARG A 98 -13.26 0.18 -5.69
N ILE A 99 -12.33 -0.11 -4.80
CA ILE A 99 -11.43 0.88 -4.20
C ILE A 99 -10.01 0.53 -4.66
N CYS A 100 -9.36 1.43 -5.38
CA CYS A 100 -7.97 1.31 -5.82
C CYS A 100 -7.26 2.59 -5.38
N GLY A 101 -6.41 2.50 -4.36
CA GLY A 101 -5.94 3.68 -3.64
C GLY A 101 -7.08 4.35 -2.89
N THR A 102 -7.30 5.63 -3.15
CA THR A 102 -8.46 6.39 -2.70
C THR A 102 -9.51 6.52 -3.80
N GLN A 103 -9.24 6.02 -5.01
CA GLN A 103 -10.20 6.08 -6.10
C GLN A 103 -11.30 5.06 -5.83
N VAL A 104 -12.54 5.52 -5.89
CA VAL A 104 -13.70 4.64 -5.75
C VAL A 104 -14.48 4.60 -7.05
N SER A 105 -14.55 3.43 -7.67
CA SER A 105 -15.35 3.17 -8.86
C SER A 105 -16.64 2.45 -8.48
N GLU A 106 -17.77 2.89 -9.03
CA GLU A 106 -19.05 2.18 -8.91
C GLU A 106 -19.13 1.11 -10.01
N LEU A 107 -19.29 -0.15 -9.62
CA LEU A 107 -19.31 -1.31 -10.53
C LEU A 107 -20.64 -2.06 -10.50
N THR A 108 -21.68 -1.48 -9.90
CA THR A 108 -23.00 -2.12 -9.75
C THR A 108 -23.63 -2.47 -11.10
N VAL A 109 -23.54 -1.60 -12.10
CA VAL A 109 -24.08 -1.85 -13.45
C VAL A 109 -23.33 -3.01 -14.12
N GLN A 110 -22.01 -3.03 -14.03
CA GLN A 110 -21.16 -4.08 -14.58
C GLN A 110 -21.48 -5.43 -13.93
N MET A 111 -21.64 -5.45 -12.60
CA MET A 111 -22.06 -6.64 -11.86
C MET A 111 -23.43 -7.15 -12.32
N LEU A 112 -24.41 -6.26 -12.55
CA LEU A 112 -25.75 -6.64 -13.00
C LEU A 112 -25.79 -7.10 -14.46
N SER A 113 -24.79 -6.71 -15.28
CA SER A 113 -24.75 -7.04 -16.70
C SER A 113 -24.46 -8.52 -17.01
N GLU A 114 -24.08 -9.30 -15.99
CA GLU A 114 -23.69 -10.72 -16.10
C GLU A 114 -22.54 -11.00 -17.09
N LYS A 115 -21.85 -9.94 -17.57
CA LYS A 115 -20.63 -10.02 -18.37
C LYS A 115 -19.39 -9.96 -17.46
N PRO A 116 -18.27 -10.61 -17.83
CA PRO A 116 -17.01 -10.45 -17.11
C PRO A 116 -16.57 -8.98 -17.05
N PHE A 117 -16.05 -8.55 -15.90
CA PHE A 117 -15.49 -7.20 -15.70
C PHE A 117 -14.33 -7.23 -14.71
N THR A 118 -13.46 -6.22 -14.80
CA THR A 118 -12.24 -6.11 -13.98
C THR A 118 -12.56 -5.57 -12.58
N VAL A 119 -12.45 -6.41 -11.56
CA VAL A 119 -12.70 -6.02 -10.14
C VAL A 119 -11.43 -5.50 -9.46
N PHE A 120 -10.25 -5.97 -9.86
CA PHE A 120 -8.97 -5.50 -9.37
C PHE A 120 -8.19 -4.86 -10.51
N SER A 121 -7.62 -3.69 -10.24
CA SER A 121 -6.82 -2.96 -11.22
C SER A 121 -5.51 -2.58 -10.55
N PRO A 122 -4.39 -2.65 -11.28
CA PRO A 122 -3.14 -2.13 -10.76
C PRO A 122 -3.35 -0.66 -10.40
N LEU A 123 -2.60 -0.22 -9.39
CA LEU A 123 -2.50 1.19 -9.08
C LEU A 123 -2.07 1.96 -10.34
N PRO A 124 -2.61 3.17 -10.59
CA PRO A 124 -2.28 3.95 -11.78
C PRO A 124 -0.85 4.55 -11.73
N TYR A 125 0.00 4.04 -10.84
CA TYR A 125 1.36 4.51 -10.59
C TYR A 125 2.33 3.45 -11.08
N ALA A 126 3.06 3.77 -12.15
CA ALA A 126 3.95 2.83 -12.82
C ALA A 126 5.30 2.61 -12.12
N ALA A 127 5.65 3.43 -11.13
CA ALA A 127 6.93 3.38 -10.44
C ALA A 127 6.76 3.56 -8.93
N ASN A 128 7.65 2.90 -8.18
CA ASN A 128 7.82 3.12 -6.75
C ASN A 128 8.12 4.60 -6.49
N ALA A 129 7.23 5.24 -5.72
CA ALA A 129 7.35 6.66 -5.45
C ALA A 129 6.86 7.02 -4.04
N LEU A 130 7.57 7.96 -3.42
CA LEU A 130 7.16 8.63 -2.21
C LEU A 130 6.58 10.00 -2.57
N TYR A 131 5.34 10.25 -2.17
CA TYR A 131 4.68 11.54 -2.38
C TYR A 131 4.63 12.30 -1.06
N LEU A 132 5.18 13.51 -1.07
CA LEU A 132 5.13 14.48 0.02
C LEU A 132 4.20 15.61 -0.41
N GLY A 133 2.99 15.62 0.15
CA GLY A 133 1.97 16.62 -0.14
C GLY A 133 2.00 17.76 0.87
N PHE A 134 2.10 18.99 0.35
CA PHE A 134 2.08 20.22 1.13
C PHE A 134 0.83 21.03 0.78
N ASP A 135 0.15 21.55 1.80
CA ASP A 135 -1.08 22.32 1.65
C ASP A 135 -0.83 23.78 1.23
N ARG A 136 0.43 24.21 1.13
CA ARG A 136 0.86 25.54 0.70
C ARG A 136 2.05 25.45 -0.24
N LYS A 137 2.21 26.46 -1.11
CA LYS A 137 3.39 26.61 -1.95
C LYS A 137 4.54 27.08 -1.08
N PHE A 138 5.74 26.60 -1.36
CA PHE A 138 6.94 27.17 -0.77
C PHE A 138 7.26 28.52 -1.43
N GLU A 139 7.58 29.53 -0.63
CA GLU A 139 7.91 30.89 -1.09
C GLU A 139 9.20 31.34 -0.44
N GLY A 140 10.14 31.87 -1.24
CA GLY A 140 11.32 32.61 -0.78
C GLY A 140 12.28 31.83 0.14
N SER A 141 13.55 31.80 -0.24
CA SER A 141 14.63 31.05 0.43
C SER A 141 14.66 29.54 0.08
N PRO A 142 15.85 28.92 0.18
CA PRO A 142 15.96 27.47 0.13
C PRO A 142 15.11 26.82 1.21
N ILE A 143 14.41 25.76 0.83
CA ILE A 143 13.67 24.87 1.73
C ILE A 143 14.56 23.70 2.08
N CYS A 144 14.57 23.33 3.36
CA CYS A 144 15.31 22.19 3.86
C CYS A 144 14.34 21.19 4.48
N ILE A 145 14.38 19.95 3.97
CA ILE A 145 13.64 18.82 4.53
C ILE A 145 14.66 17.86 5.13
N PHE A 146 14.53 17.61 6.42
CA PHE A 146 15.27 16.61 7.16
C PHE A 146 14.57 15.25 7.06
N PHE A 147 15.34 14.23 6.71
CA PHE A 147 14.92 12.84 6.66
C PHE A 147 15.68 12.05 7.72
N ASN A 148 14.95 11.46 8.66
CA ASN A 148 15.49 10.50 9.60
C ASN A 148 15.34 9.09 9.01
N VAL A 149 16.33 8.63 8.25
CA VAL A 149 16.31 7.30 7.64
C VAL A 149 17.15 6.35 8.48
N GLU A 150 16.64 5.14 8.72
CA GLU A 150 17.41 4.09 9.37
C GLU A 150 18.53 3.59 8.44
N GLU A 151 19.76 3.78 8.90
CA GLU A 151 20.94 3.27 8.20
C GLU A 151 20.97 1.74 8.24
N ASN A 152 21.29 1.13 7.10
CA ASN A 152 21.48 -0.31 7.01
C ASN A 152 22.67 -0.62 6.09
N VAL A 153 23.64 -1.37 6.61
CA VAL A 153 24.87 -1.75 5.89
C VAL A 153 24.64 -2.65 4.68
N TYR A 154 23.47 -3.30 4.59
CA TYR A 154 23.07 -4.10 3.44
C TYR A 154 22.24 -3.29 2.41
N PHE A 155 21.94 -2.03 2.71
CA PHE A 155 21.27 -1.15 1.77
C PHE A 155 22.24 -0.63 0.72
N LYS A 156 22.03 -1.06 -0.52
CA LYS A 156 22.61 -0.39 -1.68
C LYS A 156 21.63 0.66 -2.15
N SER A 157 21.97 1.95 -2.03
CA SER A 157 21.12 3.00 -2.59
C SER A 157 21.18 3.00 -4.12
N SER A 158 20.03 3.21 -4.75
CA SER A 158 19.90 3.59 -6.15
C SER A 158 19.74 5.11 -6.21
N PRO A 159 20.19 5.81 -7.27
CA PRO A 159 19.89 7.23 -7.44
C PRO A 159 18.39 7.51 -7.30
N ILE A 160 18.05 8.46 -6.44
CA ILE A 160 16.67 8.92 -6.23
C ILE A 160 16.52 10.27 -6.93
N SER A 161 15.56 10.36 -7.86
CA SER A 161 15.17 11.66 -8.40
C SER A 161 14.21 12.35 -7.45
N PHE A 162 14.31 13.67 -7.40
CA PHE A 162 13.32 14.54 -6.80
C PHE A 162 12.57 15.26 -7.91
N GLU A 163 11.25 15.28 -7.80
CA GLU A 163 10.36 15.96 -8.74
C GLU A 163 9.36 16.82 -7.98
N TYR A 164 8.82 17.82 -8.65
CA TYR A 164 7.77 18.69 -8.11
C TYR A 164 6.56 18.74 -9.04
N SER A 165 5.39 19.03 -8.48
CA SER A 165 4.17 19.22 -9.26
C SER A 165 4.17 20.54 -10.03
N SER A 166 3.95 20.49 -11.35
CA SER A 166 3.87 21.64 -12.26
C SER A 166 2.59 21.56 -13.13
N PRO A 167 2.25 22.61 -13.91
CA PRO A 167 1.06 22.60 -14.76
C PRO A 167 1.03 21.48 -15.80
N SER A 168 2.20 20.97 -16.21
CA SER A 168 2.34 19.88 -17.17
C SER A 168 2.58 18.51 -16.51
N GLY A 169 2.33 18.38 -15.20
CA GLY A 169 2.65 17.17 -14.42
C GLY A 169 3.94 17.31 -13.60
N PHE A 170 4.58 16.18 -13.29
CA PHE A 170 5.81 16.19 -12.51
C PHE A 170 7.03 16.60 -13.35
N LYS A 171 7.90 17.44 -12.79
CA LYS A 171 9.17 17.87 -13.38
C LYS A 171 10.32 17.64 -12.42
N GLY A 172 11.50 17.32 -12.94
CA GLY A 172 12.71 17.16 -12.16
C GLY A 172 13.11 18.41 -11.37
N MET A 173 13.50 18.22 -10.12
CA MET A 173 13.94 19.24 -9.18
C MET A 173 15.42 19.05 -8.86
N LYS A 174 16.20 20.13 -8.94
CA LYS A 174 17.58 20.10 -8.45
C LYS A 174 17.59 20.24 -6.93
N VAL A 175 18.31 19.35 -6.28
CA VAL A 175 18.44 19.33 -4.83
C VAL A 175 19.91 19.19 -4.42
N ILE A 176 20.22 19.66 -3.22
CA ILE A 176 21.42 19.29 -2.48
C ILE A 176 20.99 18.19 -1.51
N ASP A 177 21.38 16.95 -1.79
CA ASP A 177 21.03 15.78 -0.99
C ASP A 177 22.21 15.36 -0.11
N THR A 178 21.99 15.30 1.20
CA THR A 178 22.95 14.80 2.20
C THR A 178 22.50 13.47 2.83
N THR A 179 21.37 12.91 2.38
CA THR A 179 20.86 11.58 2.81
C THR A 179 21.54 10.41 2.11
N ASN A 180 22.47 10.71 1.18
CA ASN A 180 23.15 9.74 0.31
C ASN A 180 22.13 8.83 -0.42
N ASN A 181 21.20 9.45 -1.17
CA ASN A 181 20.11 8.76 -1.84
C ASN A 181 19.21 7.96 -0.87
N MET A 182 18.79 8.61 0.23
CA MET A 182 17.96 8.02 1.29
C MET A 182 18.54 6.73 1.90
N SER A 183 19.87 6.65 2.06
CA SER A 183 20.53 5.53 2.74
C SER A 183 20.84 5.80 4.21
N GLY A 184 20.72 7.05 4.65
CA GLY A 184 20.96 7.45 6.01
C GLY A 184 20.32 8.78 6.34
N VAL A 185 20.51 9.18 7.60
CA VAL A 185 19.99 10.45 8.11
C VAL A 185 20.62 11.62 7.36
N GLY A 186 19.82 12.60 6.99
CA GLY A 186 20.33 13.78 6.30
C GLY A 186 19.24 14.78 5.93
N THR A 187 19.63 15.73 5.11
CA THR A 187 18.75 16.79 4.61
C THR A 187 18.74 16.83 3.09
N VAL A 188 17.60 17.22 2.54
CA VAL A 188 17.42 17.58 1.14
C VAL A 188 17.08 19.06 1.10
N THR A 189 17.95 19.85 0.48
CA THR A 189 17.76 21.30 0.34
C THR A 189 17.50 21.66 -1.11
N PHE A 190 16.51 22.51 -1.37
CA PHE A 190 16.16 22.94 -2.73
C PHE A 190 15.62 24.36 -2.73
N ILE A 191 15.70 25.03 -3.89
CA ILE A 191 15.02 26.30 -4.11
C ILE A 191 13.65 26.00 -4.71
N PRO A 192 12.55 26.49 -4.12
CA PRO A 192 11.20 26.28 -4.65
C PRO A 192 11.07 26.68 -6.13
N PRO A 193 10.67 25.78 -7.02
CA PRO A 193 10.41 26.12 -8.42
C PRO A 193 9.27 27.12 -8.55
N SER A 194 9.44 28.14 -9.39
CA SER A 194 8.47 29.23 -9.54
C SER A 194 7.14 28.77 -10.14
N ASP A 195 7.15 27.73 -10.98
CA ASP A 195 5.96 27.15 -11.61
C ASP A 195 5.34 26.00 -10.80
N MET A 196 5.78 25.76 -9.56
CA MET A 196 5.18 24.74 -8.70
C MET A 196 3.68 25.03 -8.50
N THR A 197 2.83 24.04 -8.79
CA THR A 197 1.37 24.17 -8.76
C THR A 197 0.73 22.99 -8.02
N ARG A 198 -0.56 23.11 -7.68
CA ARG A 198 -1.31 22.01 -7.08
C ARG A 198 -1.65 20.95 -8.13
N LEU A 199 -1.52 19.68 -7.74
CA LEU A 199 -2.12 18.57 -8.46
C LEU A 199 -3.04 17.79 -7.51
N THR A 200 -4.09 17.21 -8.07
CA THR A 200 -4.96 16.30 -7.33
C THR A 200 -4.46 14.88 -7.54
N ILE A 201 -3.90 14.30 -6.48
CA ILE A 201 -3.47 12.90 -6.44
C ILE A 201 -4.32 12.24 -5.37
N GLU A 202 -5.03 11.17 -5.73
CA GLU A 202 -5.77 10.36 -4.74
C GLU A 202 -6.76 11.21 -3.92
N GLY A 203 -7.47 12.13 -4.58
CA GLY A 203 -8.43 13.04 -3.94
C GLY A 203 -7.81 14.12 -3.04
N LYS A 204 -6.48 14.22 -2.98
CA LYS A 204 -5.75 15.25 -2.23
C LYS A 204 -5.20 16.29 -3.20
N SER A 205 -5.59 17.55 -3.03
CA SER A 205 -5.09 18.67 -3.82
C SER A 205 -3.97 19.40 -3.08
N CYS A 206 -2.73 19.04 -3.38
CA CYS A 206 -1.53 19.54 -2.70
C CYS A 206 -0.48 20.03 -3.70
N TYR A 207 0.49 20.78 -3.20
CA TYR A 207 1.79 20.96 -3.85
C TYR A 207 2.63 19.73 -3.52
N TRP A 208 3.09 19.01 -4.53
CA TRP A 208 3.74 17.71 -4.34
C TRP A 208 5.23 17.81 -4.59
N ILE A 209 5.99 17.17 -3.71
CA ILE A 209 7.33 16.67 -4.01
C ILE A 209 7.21 15.16 -4.13
N ARG A 210 7.74 14.61 -5.22
CA ARG A 210 7.75 13.17 -5.50
C ARG A 210 9.19 12.68 -5.56
N LEU A 211 9.50 11.63 -4.82
CA LEU A 211 10.77 10.92 -4.93
C LEU A 211 10.53 9.66 -5.74
N THR A 212 11.35 9.43 -6.76
CA THR A 212 11.24 8.27 -7.65
C THR A 212 12.58 7.57 -7.78
N ASP A 213 12.54 6.26 -7.95
CA ASP A 213 13.71 5.47 -8.30
C ASP A 213 13.88 5.36 -9.81
N GLU A 214 14.92 6.01 -10.32
CA GLU A 214 15.21 6.12 -11.75
C GLU A 214 15.40 4.77 -12.44
N LYS A 215 15.91 3.78 -11.69
CA LYS A 215 16.34 2.50 -12.24
C LYS A 215 15.37 1.35 -11.94
N GLY A 216 14.26 1.63 -11.25
CA GLY A 216 13.27 0.61 -10.85
C GLY A 216 13.85 -0.49 -9.97
N VAL A 217 14.96 -0.19 -9.29
CA VAL A 217 15.74 -1.07 -8.44
C VAL A 217 14.99 -1.47 -7.16
N TYR A 218 14.07 -0.63 -6.67
CA TYR A 218 13.16 -1.00 -5.56
C TYR A 218 11.99 -1.88 -6.00
N ASN A 219 11.87 -2.26 -7.28
CA ASN A 219 10.89 -3.27 -7.69
C ASN A 219 11.34 -4.70 -7.34
N ASP A 220 12.58 -4.90 -6.86
CA ASP A 220 13.06 -6.20 -6.39
C ASP A 220 12.55 -6.48 -4.96
N PRO A 221 11.66 -7.46 -4.75
CA PRO A 221 11.09 -7.76 -3.44
C PRO A 221 12.10 -8.29 -2.42
N ASN A 222 13.30 -8.69 -2.85
CA ASN A 222 14.36 -9.17 -1.96
C ASN A 222 15.30 -8.05 -1.49
N ARG A 223 15.09 -6.82 -1.95
CA ARG A 223 15.95 -5.68 -1.60
C ARG A 223 15.46 -5.01 -0.33
N TYR A 224 16.40 -4.55 0.51
CA TYR A 224 16.06 -3.67 1.63
C TYR A 224 15.53 -2.33 1.10
N HIS A 225 14.39 -1.90 1.62
CA HIS A 225 13.81 -0.57 1.36
C HIS A 225 14.19 0.38 2.50
N ALA A 226 14.51 1.64 2.16
CA ALA A 226 14.81 2.66 3.15
C ALA A 226 13.66 2.80 4.16
N TYR A 227 13.96 2.69 5.45
CA TYR A 227 12.98 2.90 6.51
C TYR A 227 13.07 4.35 7.01
N ILE A 228 12.12 5.18 6.61
CA ILE A 228 12.04 6.58 7.03
C ILE A 228 11.27 6.65 8.34
N LYS A 229 11.99 6.96 9.43
CA LYS A 229 11.45 7.13 10.78
C LYS A 229 10.68 8.44 10.93
N ASP A 230 11.18 9.51 10.32
CA ASP A 230 10.59 10.83 10.44
C ASP A 230 10.96 11.72 9.26
N ILE A 231 10.09 12.69 8.93
CA ILE A 231 10.30 13.70 7.91
C ILE A 231 9.91 15.06 8.49
N ILE A 232 10.91 15.92 8.69
CA ILE A 232 10.74 17.24 9.30
C ILE A 232 11.11 18.30 8.27
N HIS A 233 10.25 19.27 8.03
CA HIS A 233 10.56 20.40 7.14
C HIS A 233 10.81 21.65 7.95
N SER A 234 11.77 22.47 7.52
CA SER A 234 11.95 23.82 8.03
C SER A 234 11.65 24.82 6.91
N ALA A 235 10.66 25.67 7.12
CA ALA A 235 10.42 26.87 6.30
C ALA A 235 10.73 28.08 7.18
N GLY A 236 11.82 28.79 6.88
CA GLY A 236 12.18 30.02 7.58
C GLY A 236 11.15 31.12 7.31
N GLY A 237 10.51 31.63 8.36
CA GLY A 237 9.58 32.76 8.31
C GLY A 237 8.10 32.35 8.38
N THR A 238 7.49 32.47 9.56
CA THR A 238 6.04 32.34 9.82
C THR A 238 5.35 31.18 9.09
N ALA A 239 5.90 29.97 9.20
CA ALA A 239 5.25 28.76 8.73
C ALA A 239 4.08 28.40 9.68
N LYS A 240 2.89 28.95 9.40
CA LYS A 240 1.63 28.38 9.89
C LYS A 240 1.55 26.94 9.35
N TYR A 241 1.72 25.96 10.24
CA TYR A 241 1.51 24.52 10.10
C TYR A 241 1.29 24.05 8.65
N ILE A 242 2.36 23.66 7.97
CA ILE A 242 2.24 22.94 6.70
C ILE A 242 1.99 21.47 7.03
N ARG A 243 0.81 20.96 6.68
CA ARG A 243 0.45 19.57 6.99
C ARG A 243 1.08 18.65 5.96
N LEU A 244 2.08 17.87 6.38
CA LEU A 244 2.70 16.84 5.55
C LEU A 244 1.73 15.66 5.40
N GLN A 245 1.48 15.24 4.16
CA GLN A 245 0.88 13.93 3.89
C GLN A 245 1.89 13.08 3.16
N VAL A 246 2.27 11.96 3.78
CA VAL A 246 3.21 10.99 3.22
C VAL A 246 2.40 9.83 2.64
N LYS A 247 2.59 9.54 1.35
CA LYS A 247 2.03 8.35 0.73
C LYS A 247 3.14 7.56 0.02
N TYR A 248 3.35 6.33 0.49
CA TYR A 248 4.16 5.35 -0.23
C TYR A 248 3.23 4.50 -1.11
N ILE A 249 3.62 4.31 -2.36
CA ILE A 249 2.84 3.56 -3.34
C ILE A 249 3.73 2.46 -3.90
N GLU A 250 3.53 1.24 -3.41
CA GLU A 250 4.09 0.03 -4.02
C GLU A 250 3.14 -0.46 -5.14
N PRO A 251 3.67 -0.87 -6.30
CA PRO A 251 2.90 -1.54 -7.35
C PRO A 251 2.15 -2.79 -6.86
N ASP A 252 2.65 -3.45 -5.80
CA ASP A 252 2.25 -4.78 -5.34
C ASP A 252 1.39 -4.81 -4.05
N HIS A 253 0.52 -3.80 -3.87
CA HIS A 253 -0.63 -3.82 -2.93
C HIS A 253 -0.39 -3.65 -1.42
N ILE A 254 0.76 -3.17 -0.95
CA ILE A 254 0.94 -2.86 0.49
C ILE A 254 0.88 -1.35 0.74
N TYR A 255 -0.25 -0.87 1.25
CA TYR A 255 -0.34 0.48 1.81
C TYR A 255 0.34 0.49 3.19
N LYS A 256 1.47 1.20 3.32
CA LYS A 256 1.98 1.62 4.62
C LYS A 256 1.71 3.11 4.78
N ASN A 257 0.75 3.45 5.63
CA ASN A 257 0.68 4.79 6.19
C ASN A 257 1.89 4.92 7.12
N ILE A 258 2.89 5.68 6.70
CA ILE A 258 3.99 6.09 7.57
C ILE A 258 3.48 7.30 8.34
N ILE A 259 2.80 7.00 9.46
CA ILE A 259 2.55 7.84 10.64
C ILE A 259 1.38 8.84 10.56
N ASN A 260 0.71 9.00 11.72
CA ASN A 260 -0.31 10.01 12.06
C ASN A 260 0.32 11.35 12.43
#